data_AF-A0A946MNB3-F1
#
_entry.id   AF-A0A946MNB3-F1
#
_cell.length_a   1.000
_cell.length_b   1.000
_cell.length_c   1.000
_cell.angle_alpha   90.00
_cell.angle_beta   90.00
_cell.angle_gamma   90.00
#
_symmetry.space_group_name_H-M   'P 1'
#
loop_
_entity.id
_entity.type
_entity.pdbx_description
1 polymer ?
#
loop_
_entity_poly.entity_id
_entity_poly.type
_entity_poly.pdbx_seq_one_letter_code
_entity_poly.pdbx_strand_id
1 'polypeptide(L)'
;MEEIKVKAYGLINFTKKQYVITQAIVLAIAIVIVIVTFAVELPQANMIIRNIHWLVLFTLVGEAIETILMLKKFGDRKEEILMHEKFSRSNQEIQNG
;
A
#
# COMPACT_ATOMS: atom_id res chain seq x y z
N MET A 1 10.01 -15.40 11.40
CA MET A 1 8.69 -14.73 11.38
C MET A 1 8.09 -15.02 10.02
N GLU A 2 6.99 -15.77 9.95
CA GLU A 2 6.31 -16.02 8.67
C GLU A 2 5.91 -14.70 8.01
N GLU A 3 6.16 -14.58 6.72
CA GLU A 3 5.75 -13.40 5.97
C GLU A 3 4.23 -13.37 5.84
N ILE A 4 3.62 -12.41 6.52
CA ILE A 4 2.20 -12.13 6.43
C ILE A 4 1.89 -11.70 5.00
N LYS A 5 1.19 -12.56 4.25
CA LYS A 5 0.72 -12.28 2.89
C LYS A 5 -0.72 -11.81 2.95
N VAL A 6 -0.99 -10.66 2.35
CA VAL A 6 -2.32 -10.08 2.23
C VAL A 6 -2.67 -9.94 0.76
N LYS A 7 -3.87 -10.35 0.37
CA LYS A 7 -4.37 -10.16 -0.99
C LYS A 7 -4.74 -8.69 -1.20
N ALA A 8 -3.98 -7.98 -2.03
CA ALA A 8 -4.39 -6.71 -2.61
C ALA A 8 -5.43 -7.00 -3.70
N TYR A 9 -6.57 -6.32 -3.65
CA TYR A 9 -7.66 -6.43 -4.62
C TYR A 9 -8.19 -7.85 -4.89
N GLY A 10 -7.95 -8.79 -3.98
CA GLY A 10 -8.31 -10.21 -4.16
C GLY A 10 -7.46 -10.97 -5.19
N LEU A 11 -6.55 -10.28 -5.89
CA LEU A 11 -5.84 -10.78 -7.07
C LEU A 11 -4.38 -11.11 -6.78
N ILE A 12 -3.67 -10.28 -6.01
CA ILE A 12 -2.21 -10.40 -5.85
C ILE A 12 -1.86 -10.50 -4.37
N ASN A 13 -1.08 -11.53 -4.00
CA ASN A 13 -0.55 -11.67 -2.66
C ASN A 13 0.66 -10.74 -2.47
N PHE A 14 0.51 -9.73 -1.63
CA PHE A 14 1.60 -8.84 -1.25
C PHE A 14 2.08 -9.14 0.16
N THR A 15 3.39 -9.07 0.36
CA THR A 15 4.00 -8.93 1.68
C THR A 15 4.08 -7.46 2.06
N LYS A 16 4.17 -7.16 3.36
CA LYS A 16 4.30 -5.76 3.85
C LYS A 16 5.47 -5.03 3.20
N LYS A 17 6.61 -5.71 3.01
CA LYS A 17 7.81 -5.13 2.39
C LYS A 17 7.57 -4.82 0.91
N GLN A 18 7.05 -5.79 0.15
CA GLN A 18 6.75 -5.58 -1.27
C GLN A 18 5.75 -4.44 -1.46
N TYR A 19 4.71 -4.37 -0.63
CA TYR A 19 3.72 -3.30 -0.70
C TYR A 19 4.36 -1.91 -0.51
N VAL A 20 5.21 -1.76 0.51
CA VAL A 20 5.92 -0.50 0.78
C VAL A 20 6.86 -0.14 -0.37
N ILE A 21 7.58 -1.11 -0.94
CA ILE A 21 8.46 -0.89 -2.09
C ILE A 21 7.66 -0.44 -3.32
N THR A 22 6.55 -1.12 -3.62
CA THR A 22 5.67 -0.75 -4.73
C THR A 22 5.12 0.66 -4.54
N GLN A 23 4.64 1.01 -3.35
CA GLN A 23 4.18 2.37 -3.04
C GLN A 23 5.28 3.43 -3.22
N ALA A 24 6.51 3.15 -2.75
CA ALA A 24 7.62 4.07 -2.90
C ALA A 24 7.96 4.33 -4.38
N ILE A 25 7.89 3.28 -5.22
CA ILE A 25 8.11 3.40 -6.67
C ILE A 25 7.00 4.23 -7.32
N VAL A 26 5.73 3.95 -7.01
CA VAL A 26 4.57 4.69 -7.55
C VAL A 26 4.65 6.17 -7.17
N LEU A 27 4.97 6.47 -5.91
CA LEU A 27 5.16 7.84 -5.43
C LEU A 27 6.31 8.55 -6.15
N ALA A 28 7.45 7.87 -6.34
CA ALA A 28 8.58 8.44 -7.07
C ALA A 28 8.22 8.77 -8.52
N ILE A 29 7.49 7.87 -9.22
CA ILE A 29 6.99 8.11 -10.57
C ILE A 29 6.04 9.30 -10.60
N ALA A 30 5.10 9.39 -9.66
CA ALA A 30 4.17 10.51 -9.56
C ALA A 30 4.90 11.85 -9.40
N ILE A 31 5.93 11.90 -8.53
CA ILE A 31 6.76 13.10 -8.34
C ILE A 31 7.49 13.48 -9.63
N VAL A 32 8.10 12.52 -10.32
CA VAL A 32 8.80 12.77 -11.59
C VAL A 32 7.84 13.34 -12.64
N ILE A 33 6.63 12.79 -12.77
CA ILE A 33 5.61 13.31 -13.69
C ILE A 33 5.25 14.76 -13.36
N VAL A 34 5.08 15.08 -12.08
CA VAL A 34 4.82 16.45 -11.63
C VAL A 34 5.96 17.38 -12.01
N ILE A 35 7.21 17.01 -11.69
CA ILE A 35 8.39 17.81 -12.01
C ILE A 35 8.51 18.04 -13.52
N VAL A 36 8.37 16.99 -14.33
CA VAL A 36 8.43 17.11 -15.80
C VAL A 36 7.31 17.99 -16.32
N THR A 37 6.10 17.86 -15.78
CA THR A 37 4.97 18.72 -16.16
C THR A 37 5.26 20.19 -15.89
N PHE A 38 5.84 20.52 -14.73
CA PHE A 38 6.17 21.90 -14.37
C PHE A 38 7.41 22.44 -15.09
N ALA A 39 8.40 21.58 -15.39
CA ALA A 39 9.64 21.98 -16.03
C ALA A 39 9.51 22.17 -17.55
N VAL A 40 8.61 21.41 -18.19
CA VAL A 40 8.37 21.53 -19.62
C VAL A 40 7.26 22.57 -19.85
N GLU A 41 7.64 23.84 -19.96
CA GLU A 41 6.76 24.92 -20.44
C GLU A 41 6.39 24.65 -21.91
N LEU A 42 5.38 23.81 -22.15
CA LEU A 42 4.89 23.50 -23.48
C LEU A 42 4.02 24.66 -24.00
N PRO A 43 4.43 25.38 -25.05
CA PRO A 43 3.74 26.58 -25.53
C PRO A 43 2.35 26.31 -26.14
N GLN A 44 1.89 25.06 -26.23
CA GLN A 44 0.56 24.67 -26.71
C GLN A 44 -0.26 23.80 -25.73
N ALA A 45 0.14 23.73 -24.46
CA ALA A 45 -0.52 22.85 -23.50
C ALA A 45 -1.64 23.52 -22.69
N ASN A 46 -2.61 24.16 -23.35
CA ASN A 46 -3.52 25.08 -22.67
C ASN A 46 -4.73 24.46 -21.94
N MET A 47 -4.94 23.14 -22.00
CA MET A 47 -6.01 22.49 -21.22
C MET A 47 -5.61 21.20 -20.50
N ILE A 48 -4.81 20.34 -21.12
CA ILE A 48 -4.46 19.03 -20.55
C ILE A 48 -3.49 19.18 -19.38
N ILE A 49 -2.44 19.98 -19.54
CA ILE A 49 -1.42 20.19 -18.49
C ILE A 49 -2.02 20.91 -17.29
N ARG A 50 -2.90 21.89 -17.51
CA ARG A 50 -3.57 22.62 -16.42
C ARG A 50 -4.36 21.70 -15.47
N ASN A 51 -4.92 20.62 -16.00
CA ASN A 51 -5.71 19.66 -15.21
C ASN A 51 -4.89 18.46 -14.74
N ILE A 52 -3.65 18.28 -15.22
CA ILE A 52 -2.83 17.12 -14.85
C ILE A 52 -2.46 17.15 -13.37
N HIS A 53 -2.31 18.34 -12.78
CA HIS A 53 -2.05 18.49 -11.35
C HIS A 53 -3.22 17.97 -10.50
N TRP A 54 -4.45 18.21 -10.93
CA TRP A 54 -5.65 17.64 -10.28
C TRP A 54 -5.68 16.13 -10.42
N LEU A 55 -5.34 15.61 -11.60
CA LEU A 55 -5.27 14.17 -11.84
C LEU A 55 -4.23 13.51 -10.95
N VAL A 56 -3.04 14.12 -10.81
CA VAL A 56 -2.01 13.67 -9.88
C VAL A 56 -2.48 13.75 -8.42
N LEU A 57 -3.17 14.84 -8.03
CA LEU A 57 -3.71 14.97 -6.68
C LEU A 57 -4.73 13.87 -6.36
N PHE A 58 -5.64 13.58 -7.29
CA PHE A 58 -6.61 12.50 -7.17
C PHE A 58 -5.93 11.13 -7.07
N THR A 59 -4.90 10.89 -7.89
CA THR A 59 -4.10 9.66 -7.82
C THR A 59 -3.43 9.52 -6.45
N LEU A 60 -2.78 10.57 -5.94
CA LEU A 60 -2.12 10.54 -4.63
C LEU A 60 -3.10 10.27 -3.49
N VAL A 61 -4.30 10.86 -3.53
CA VAL A 61 -5.35 10.60 -2.54
C VAL A 61 -5.82 9.15 -2.61
N GLY A 62 -6.03 8.61 -3.83
CA GLY A 62 -6.39 7.20 -4.02
C GLY A 62 -5.34 6.24 -3.46
N GLU A 63 -4.07 6.48 -3.76
CA GLU A 63 -2.92 5.71 -3.26
C GLU A 63 -2.83 5.78 -1.72
N ALA A 64 -3.10 6.95 -1.12
CA ALA A 64 -3.12 7.11 0.34
C ALA A 64 -4.24 6.31 0.99
N ILE A 65 -5.46 6.35 0.43
CA ILE A 65 -6.60 5.56 0.92
C ILE A 65 -6.28 4.07 0.83
N GLU A 66 -5.76 3.61 -0.32
CA GLU A 66 -5.37 2.22 -0.51
C GLU A 66 -4.30 1.80 0.51
N THR A 67 -3.30 2.65 0.72
CA THR A 67 -2.23 2.43 1.70
C THR A 67 -2.77 2.25 3.10
N ILE A 68 -3.71 3.10 3.52
CA ILE A 68 -4.35 2.99 4.84
C ILE A 68 -5.12 1.66 4.95
N LEU A 69 -5.92 1.31 3.93
CA LEU A 69 -6.70 0.07 3.94
C LEU A 69 -5.81 -1.18 3.98
N MET A 70 -4.73 -1.19 3.20
CA MET A 70 -3.78 -2.31 3.16
C MET A 70 -3.00 -2.43 4.47
N LEU A 71 -2.52 -1.30 5.03
CA LEU A 71 -1.84 -1.31 6.33
C LEU A 71 -2.75 -1.81 7.45
N LYS A 72 -4.02 -1.39 7.47
CA LYS A 72 -5.01 -1.90 8.42
C LYS A 72 -5.19 -3.41 8.26
N LYS A 73 -5.35 -3.90 7.03
CA LYS A 73 -5.51 -5.33 6.74
C LYS A 73 -4.28 -6.16 7.13
N PHE A 74 -3.07 -5.61 7.01
CA PHE A 74 -1.86 -6.23 7.54
C PHE A 74 -1.83 -6.27 9.07
N GLY A 75 -2.37 -5.24 9.73
CA GLY A 75 -2.53 -5.19 11.19
C GLY A 75 -3.49 -6.26 11.70
N ASP A 76 -4.70 -6.29 11.15
CA ASP A 76 -5.75 -7.23 11.54
C ASP A 76 -5.27 -8.69 11.39
N ARG A 77 -4.64 -9.03 10.26
CA ARG A 77 -4.13 -10.39 10.01
C ARG A 77 -2.91 -10.73 10.87
N LYS A 78 -2.19 -9.75 11.42
CA LYS A 78 -1.11 -9.99 12.39
C LYS A 78 -1.67 -10.33 13.76
N GLU A 79 -2.73 -9.64 14.19
CA GLU A 79 -3.41 -9.92 15.46
C GLU A 79 -4.07 -11.30 15.45
N GLU A 80 -4.71 -11.69 14.35
CA GLU A 80 -5.31 -13.01 14.17
C GLU A 80 -4.28 -14.15 14.36
N ILE A 81 -3.11 -14.05 13.73
CA ILE A 81 -2.03 -15.04 13.88
C ILE A 81 -1.55 -15.11 15.33
N LEU A 82 -1.38 -13.96 15.99
CA LEU A 82 -0.94 -13.90 17.38
C LEU A 82 -1.96 -14.51 18.34
N MET A 83 -3.26 -14.32 18.11
CA MET A 83 -4.30 -14.95 18.91
C MET A 83 -4.32 -16.48 18.72
N HIS A 84 -4.21 -16.96 17.47
CA HIS A 84 -4.12 -18.39 17.18
C HIS A 84 -2.87 -19.04 17.78
N GLU A 85 -1.72 -18.38 17.74
CA GLU A 85 -0.49 -18.89 18.36
C GLU A 85 -0.64 -18.99 19.89
N LYS A 86 -1.22 -17.96 20.54
CA LYS A 86 -1.49 -17.97 21.99
C LYS A 86 -2.46 -19.09 22.39
N PHE A 87 -3.54 -19.27 21.63
CA PHE A 87 -4.51 -20.33 21.89
C PHE A 87 -3.90 -21.73 21.72
N SER A 88 -3.07 -21.90 20.69
CA SER A 88 -2.40 -23.18 20.43
C SER A 88 -1.40 -23.55 21.53
N ARG A 89 -0.62 -22.57 22.04
CA ARG A 89 0.26 -22.80 23.19
C ARG A 89 -0.50 -23.16 24.45
N SER A 90 -1.57 -22.41 24.77
CA SER A 90 -2.38 -22.67 25.96
C SER A 90 -2.98 -24.09 25.94
N ASN A 91 -3.47 -24.56 24.80
CA ASN A 91 -3.96 -25.93 24.68
C ASN A 91 -2.86 -27.00 24.80
N GLN A 92 -1.64 -26.72 24.31
CA GLN A 92 -0.51 -27.63 24.50
C GLN A 92 -0.05 -27.73 25.95
N GLU A 93 -0.11 -26.62 26.71
CA GLU A 93 0.20 -26.63 28.14
C GLU A 93 -0.84 -27.45 28.93
N ILE A 94 -2.12 -27.39 28.55
CA ILE A 94 -3.19 -28.19 29.16
C ILE A 94 -3.06 -29.69 28.84
N GLN A 95 -2.56 -30.07 27.65
CA GLN A 95 -2.39 -31.48 27.28
C GLN A 95 -1.14 -32.13 27.89
N ASN A 96 -0.12 -31.34 28.26
CA ASN A 96 1.16 -31.84 28.77
C ASN A 96 1.32 -31.70 30.30
N GLY A 97 0.33 -31.12 30.99
CA GLY A 97 0.29 -30.99 32.45
C GLY A 97 -0.78 -31.87 33.06
#